data_AF-A0A1I4CNG4-F1
#
_entry.id   AF-A0A1I4CNG4-F1
#
_cell.length_a   1.000
_cell.length_b   1.000
_cell.length_c   1.000
_cell.angle_alpha   90.00
_cell.angle_beta   90.00
_cell.angle_gamma   90.00
#
_symmetry.space_group_name_H-M   'P 1'
#
loop_
_entity.id
_entity.type
_entity.pdbx_description
1 polymer ?
#
loop_
_entity_poly.entity_id
_entity_poly.type
_entity_poly.pdbx_seq_one_letter_code
_entity_poly.pdbx_strand_id
1 'polypeptide(L)'
;MRATADYYNLTKTNLPATDANPLHQCGGGPGSCSILIGEARSKGPELDIQGELLPGWSIILAYANQDVRVTKGSADQPTVGQRFPNIPQNLGSFWTTYEFQPDSELKGWKIGGGLIYHGSQPILSFPTNYLGAMTSGYATVSLMGAYSFKIGDVKLTAQVNVTNLLDATYYGETSVSSGSIPLPGYSSGLRPYGAPRAIMGSLSAQF
;
A
#
# COMPACT_ATOMS: atom_id res chain seq x y z
N MET A 1 5.99 -8.68 24.25
CA MET A 1 5.15 -7.85 23.37
C MET A 1 5.82 -6.50 23.16
N ARG A 2 5.75 -5.92 21.96
CA ARG A 2 6.26 -4.58 21.64
C ARG A 2 5.14 -3.74 21.01
N ALA A 3 5.13 -2.45 21.34
CA ALA A 3 4.25 -1.47 20.74
C ALA A 3 5.03 -0.16 20.55
N THR A 4 4.96 0.40 19.36
CA THR A 4 5.58 1.67 19.00
C THR A 4 4.50 2.56 18.40
N ALA A 5 4.45 3.80 18.85
CA ALA A 5 3.62 4.83 18.25
C ALA A 5 4.48 6.07 18.05
N ASP A 6 4.33 6.70 16.90
CA ASP A 6 5.11 7.87 16.55
C ASP A 6 4.27 8.86 15.76
N TYR A 7 4.78 10.09 15.70
CA TYR A 7 4.24 11.14 14.88
C TYR A 7 5.40 11.78 14.13
N TYR A 8 5.28 11.87 12.82
CA TYR A 8 6.29 12.48 11.97
C TYR A 8 5.76 13.71 11.25
N ASN A 9 6.68 14.60 10.92
CA ASN A 9 6.46 15.75 10.06
C ASN A 9 7.73 15.98 9.24
N LEU A 10 7.71 15.49 8.01
CA LEU A 10 8.84 15.45 7.10
C LEU A 10 8.58 16.39 5.92
N THR A 11 9.49 17.31 5.68
CA THR A 11 9.44 18.23 4.55
C THR A 11 10.56 17.92 3.57
N LYS A 12 10.21 17.67 2.32
CA LYS A 12 11.14 17.50 1.20
C LYS A 12 11.09 18.74 0.32
N THR A 13 12.20 19.46 0.23
CA THR A 13 12.40 20.62 -0.64
C THR A 13 13.03 20.20 -1.97
N ASN A 14 13.25 21.18 -2.86
CA ASN A 14 13.89 21.00 -4.16
C ASN A 14 13.18 19.97 -5.06
N LEU A 15 11.85 19.91 -4.96
CA LEU A 15 11.06 19.12 -5.89
C LEU A 15 11.00 19.81 -7.26
N PRO A 16 11.11 19.05 -8.36
CA PRO A 16 10.87 19.57 -9.70
C PRO A 16 9.48 20.19 -9.79
N ALA A 17 9.43 21.46 -10.17
CA ALA A 17 8.23 22.21 -10.52
C ALA A 17 8.35 22.66 -11.97
N THR A 18 7.23 22.79 -12.67
CA THR A 18 7.17 23.41 -13.99
C THR A 18 7.57 24.87 -13.86
N ASP A 19 8.51 25.29 -14.69
CA ASP A 19 8.93 26.68 -14.76
C ASP A 19 7.85 27.52 -15.44
N ALA A 20 7.26 28.42 -14.66
CA ALA A 20 6.22 29.33 -15.15
C ALA A 20 6.80 30.56 -15.86
N ASN A 21 8.13 30.75 -15.91
CA ASN A 21 8.75 31.89 -16.57
C ASN A 21 8.80 31.67 -18.10
N PRO A 22 8.04 32.45 -18.90
CA PRO A 22 8.02 32.28 -20.35
C PRO A 22 9.34 32.67 -21.02
N LEU A 23 10.25 33.36 -20.31
CA LEU A 23 11.58 33.72 -20.82
C LEU A 23 12.57 32.56 -20.79
N HIS A 24 12.33 31.53 -19.99
CA HIS A 24 13.17 30.35 -19.93
C HIS A 24 12.77 29.37 -21.05
N GLN A 25 13.65 29.18 -22.05
CA GLN A 25 13.41 28.29 -23.19
C GLN A 25 14.22 26.99 -23.05
N CYS A 26 13.54 25.87 -22.75
CA CYS A 26 14.17 24.55 -22.62
C CYS A 26 13.77 23.62 -23.77
N GLY A 27 14.14 23.96 -25.02
CA GLY A 27 14.10 23.04 -26.17
C GLY A 27 12.73 22.45 -26.59
N GLY A 28 11.64 22.68 -25.83
CA GLY A 28 10.32 22.07 -26.04
C GLY A 28 9.13 23.03 -25.89
N GLY A 29 9.37 24.35 -25.90
CA GLY A 29 8.33 25.39 -25.77
C GLY A 29 8.11 25.90 -24.33
N PRO A 30 7.24 26.89 -24.11
CA PRO A 30 6.91 27.40 -22.78
C PRO A 30 6.38 26.28 -21.85
N GLY A 31 6.86 26.21 -20.60
CA GLY A 31 6.46 25.17 -19.64
C GLY A 31 7.22 23.83 -19.76
N SER A 32 8.22 23.73 -20.64
CA SER A 32 9.10 22.56 -20.77
C SER A 32 10.28 22.56 -19.80
N CYS A 33 10.57 23.71 -19.19
CA CYS A 33 11.61 23.86 -18.17
C CYS A 33 11.10 23.33 -16.82
N SER A 34 11.98 22.68 -16.06
CA SER A 34 11.73 22.34 -14.67
C SER A 34 12.72 23.01 -13.75
N ILE A 35 12.22 23.60 -12.67
CA ILE A 35 12.98 24.28 -11.63
C ILE A 35 12.74 23.60 -10.28
N LEU A 36 13.79 23.49 -9.46
CA LEU A 36 13.73 22.77 -8.18
C LEU A 36 13.24 23.68 -7.04
N ILE A 37 12.06 24.29 -7.19
CA ILE A 37 11.48 25.19 -6.18
C ILE A 37 10.35 24.55 -5.37
N GLY A 38 9.92 23.32 -5.73
CA GLY A 38 8.82 22.65 -5.09
C GLY A 38 9.15 22.12 -3.69
N GLU A 39 8.13 22.00 -2.86
CA GLU A 39 8.22 21.44 -1.51
C GLU A 39 6.99 20.55 -1.25
N ALA A 40 7.22 19.37 -0.67
CA ALA A 40 6.17 18.49 -0.18
C ALA A 40 6.37 18.17 1.29
N ARG A 41 5.27 18.08 2.01
CA ARG A 41 5.26 17.68 3.41
C ARG A 41 4.47 16.39 3.55
N SER A 42 5.09 15.41 4.20
CA SER A 42 4.45 14.19 4.69
C SER A 42 4.35 14.28 6.19
N LYS A 43 3.15 14.13 6.76
CA LYS A 43 2.96 14.10 8.21
C LYS A 43 1.90 13.09 8.61
N GLY A 44 2.01 12.55 9.81
CA GLY A 44 1.10 11.50 10.21
C GLY A 44 1.46 10.81 11.51
N PRO A 45 0.48 10.25 12.23
CA PRO A 45 0.76 9.23 13.23
C PRO A 45 0.95 7.84 12.58
N GLU A 46 1.84 7.05 13.17
CA GLU A 46 2.02 5.63 12.88
C GLU A 46 1.92 4.80 14.17
N LEU A 47 1.47 3.56 14.03
CA LEU A 47 1.31 2.59 15.10
C LEU A 47 1.77 1.21 14.61
N ASP A 48 2.68 0.60 15.36
CA ASP A 48 3.14 -0.78 15.16
C ASP A 48 3.00 -1.56 16.48
N ILE A 49 2.32 -2.69 16.44
CA ILE A 49 2.15 -3.60 17.57
C ILE A 49 2.50 -5.01 17.11
N GLN A 50 3.39 -5.67 17.84
CA GLN A 50 3.75 -7.06 17.58
C GLN A 50 4.03 -7.83 18.87
N GLY A 51 3.58 -9.08 18.91
CA GLY A 51 3.97 -9.98 19.98
C GLY A 51 3.03 -11.15 20.12
N GLU A 52 3.17 -11.83 21.25
CA GLU A 52 2.37 -12.97 21.64
C GLU A 52 1.37 -12.53 22.72
N LEU A 53 0.07 -12.69 22.43
CA LEU A 53 -1.02 -12.33 23.36
C LEU A 53 -1.21 -13.42 24.43
N LEU A 54 -1.15 -14.67 24.00
CA LEU A 54 -1.28 -15.89 24.80
C LEU A 54 -0.34 -16.94 24.19
N PRO A 55 0.03 -18.00 24.93
CA PRO A 55 0.86 -19.08 24.38
C PRO A 55 0.35 -19.57 23.01
N GLY A 56 1.20 -19.46 21.99
CA GLY A 56 0.88 -19.81 20.60
C GLY A 56 0.09 -18.76 19.81
N TRP A 57 -0.45 -17.72 20.43
CA TRP A 57 -1.20 -16.65 19.77
C TRP A 57 -0.33 -15.43 19.49
N SER A 58 0.16 -15.31 18.26
CA SER A 58 0.93 -14.16 17.79
C SER A 58 0.08 -13.16 17.00
N ILE A 59 0.34 -11.87 17.19
CA ILE A 59 -0.27 -10.77 16.45
C ILE A 59 0.79 -9.81 15.87
N ILE A 60 0.43 -9.21 14.74
CA ILE A 60 1.11 -8.09 14.10
C ILE A 60 0.02 -7.12 13.64
N LEU A 61 0.11 -5.86 14.04
CA LEU A 61 -0.78 -4.79 13.64
C LEU A 61 0.07 -3.57 13.27
N ALA A 62 -0.14 -3.04 12.07
CA ALA A 62 0.46 -1.79 11.63
C ALA A 62 -0.64 -0.87 11.08
N TYR A 63 -0.56 0.40 11.42
CA TYR A 63 -1.45 1.43 10.90
C TYR A 63 -0.70 2.74 10.69
N ALA A 64 -0.94 3.38 9.56
CA ALA A 64 -0.40 4.69 9.23
C ALA A 64 -1.52 5.61 8.73
N ASN A 65 -1.55 6.84 9.27
CA ASN A 65 -2.34 7.92 8.70
C ASN A 65 -1.40 8.95 8.08
N GLN A 66 -1.31 9.01 6.76
CA GLN A 66 -0.34 9.85 6.06
C GLN A 66 -1.03 10.97 5.28
N ASP A 67 -0.70 12.21 5.63
CA ASP A 67 -1.13 13.42 4.94
C ASP A 67 0.04 14.02 4.16
N VAL A 68 0.16 13.59 2.91
CA VAL A 68 1.23 14.03 2.00
C VAL A 68 0.69 15.10 1.06
N ARG A 69 1.19 16.33 1.20
CA ARG A 69 0.74 17.48 0.39
C ARG A 69 1.90 18.30 -0.16
N VAL A 70 1.66 18.90 -1.31
CA VAL A 70 2.49 19.98 -1.86
C VAL A 70 2.31 21.21 -0.98
N THR A 71 3.42 21.82 -0.56
CA THR A 71 3.45 23.01 0.31
C THR A 71 4.09 24.21 -0.39
N LYS A 72 4.96 23.97 -1.39
CA LYS A 72 5.43 24.97 -2.36
C LYS A 72 5.51 24.33 -3.74
N GLY A 73 5.28 25.12 -4.77
CA GLY A 73 5.28 24.66 -6.15
C GLY A 73 5.12 25.84 -7.11
N SER A 74 4.75 25.57 -8.36
CA SER A 74 4.44 26.60 -9.35
C SER A 74 2.94 26.69 -9.62
N ALA A 75 2.53 27.62 -10.49
CA ALA A 75 1.14 27.77 -10.91
C ALA A 75 0.63 26.53 -11.67
N ASP A 76 1.52 25.80 -12.35
CA ASP A 76 1.15 24.68 -13.21
C ASP A 76 1.30 23.33 -12.49
N GLN A 77 2.51 22.98 -12.03
CA GLN A 77 2.79 21.73 -11.31
C GLN A 77 4.07 21.85 -10.46
N PRO A 78 4.12 21.29 -9.24
CA PRO A 78 3.00 20.75 -8.47
C PRO A 78 2.15 21.87 -7.84
N THR A 79 0.82 21.69 -7.77
CA THR A 79 -0.10 22.69 -7.20
C THR A 79 -0.09 22.67 -5.67
N VAL A 80 0.08 23.83 -5.02
CA VAL A 80 0.09 23.95 -3.55
C VAL A 80 -1.23 23.47 -2.93
N GLY A 81 -1.16 22.69 -1.86
CA GLY A 81 -2.30 22.10 -1.16
C GLY A 81 -2.78 20.77 -1.73
N GLN A 82 -2.35 20.41 -2.94
CA GLN A 82 -2.71 19.14 -3.57
C GLN A 82 -2.10 17.96 -2.78
N ARG A 83 -2.89 16.90 -2.59
CA ARG A 83 -2.39 15.63 -2.06
C ARG A 83 -1.57 14.89 -3.11
N PHE A 84 -0.51 14.23 -2.67
CA PHE A 84 0.28 13.40 -3.55
C PHE A 84 -0.57 12.23 -4.09
N PRO A 85 -0.44 11.91 -5.39
CA PRO A 85 -1.19 10.84 -6.02
C PRO A 85 -0.67 9.47 -5.58
N ASN A 86 -1.54 8.46 -5.63
CA ASN A 86 -1.29 7.08 -5.21
C ASN A 86 -0.79 6.94 -3.76
N ILE A 87 -1.15 7.91 -2.92
CA ILE A 87 -0.88 7.86 -1.48
C ILE A 87 -2.23 7.84 -0.73
N PRO A 88 -2.64 6.70 -0.16
CA PRO A 88 -3.84 6.62 0.66
C PRO A 88 -3.64 7.42 1.94
N GLN A 89 -4.71 8.00 2.46
CA GLN A 89 -4.60 8.71 3.74
C GLN A 89 -4.49 7.74 4.92
N ASN A 90 -5.06 6.56 4.78
CA ASN A 90 -5.09 5.53 5.81
C ASN A 90 -4.60 4.23 5.19
N LEU A 91 -3.61 3.60 5.82
CA LEU A 91 -3.09 2.30 5.46
C LEU A 91 -3.07 1.44 6.73
N GLY A 92 -3.54 0.21 6.63
CA GLY A 92 -3.54 -0.71 7.76
C GLY A 92 -3.26 -2.14 7.35
N SER A 93 -2.53 -2.86 8.18
CA SER A 93 -2.36 -4.30 8.05
C SER A 93 -2.48 -4.97 9.41
N PHE A 94 -3.23 -6.06 9.46
CA PHE A 94 -3.36 -6.90 10.64
C PHE A 94 -3.10 -8.34 10.25
N TRP A 95 -2.29 -9.04 11.04
CA TRP A 95 -2.04 -10.46 10.89
C TRP A 95 -2.04 -11.12 12.26
N THR A 96 -2.67 -12.29 12.35
CA THR A 96 -2.73 -13.06 13.58
C THR A 96 -2.57 -14.53 13.27
N THR A 97 -1.88 -15.25 14.15
CA THR A 97 -1.76 -16.71 14.07
C THR A 97 -1.96 -17.34 15.42
N TYR A 98 -2.55 -18.52 15.46
CA TYR A 98 -2.65 -19.36 16.63
C TYR A 98 -2.05 -20.74 16.35
N GLU A 99 -1.07 -21.13 17.15
CA GLU A 99 -0.47 -22.46 17.16
C GLU A 99 -1.01 -23.24 18.35
N PHE A 100 -1.62 -24.39 18.06
CA PHE A 100 -2.25 -25.21 19.09
C PHE A 100 -1.20 -25.82 20.01
N GLN A 101 -1.45 -25.72 21.31
CA GLN A 101 -0.49 -26.13 22.33
C GLN A 101 -0.27 -27.65 22.33
N PRO A 102 0.89 -28.15 22.79
CA PRO A 102 1.24 -29.57 22.73
C PRO A 102 0.32 -30.52 23.49
N ASP A 103 -0.45 -30.00 24.44
CA ASP A 103 -1.46 -30.70 25.25
C ASP A 103 -2.86 -30.71 24.61
N SER A 104 -3.05 -30.02 23.48
CA SER A 104 -4.29 -30.02 22.71
C SER A 104 -4.40 -31.23 21.77
N GLU A 105 -5.63 -31.71 21.54
CA GLU A 105 -5.95 -32.67 20.48
C GLU A 105 -5.54 -32.17 19.08
N LEU A 106 -5.41 -30.85 18.91
CA LEU A 106 -5.03 -30.20 17.66
C LEU A 106 -3.52 -29.89 17.60
N LYS A 107 -2.69 -30.50 18.45
CA LYS A 107 -1.23 -30.34 18.42
C LYS A 107 -0.68 -30.45 16.99
N GLY A 108 0.20 -29.51 16.64
CA GLY A 108 0.83 -29.45 15.33
C GLY A 108 0.06 -28.59 14.32
N TRP A 109 -1.21 -28.30 14.57
CA TRP A 109 -1.94 -27.31 13.78
C TRP A 109 -1.52 -25.89 14.11
N LYS A 110 -1.52 -25.07 13.08
CA LYS A 110 -1.39 -23.62 13.16
C LYS A 110 -2.35 -22.99 12.17
N ILE A 111 -3.13 -22.03 12.64
CA ILE A 111 -4.06 -21.27 11.80
C ILE A 111 -3.72 -19.80 11.87
N GLY A 112 -4.02 -19.07 10.82
CA GLY A 112 -3.78 -17.65 10.75
C GLY A 112 -4.73 -16.94 9.81
N GLY A 113 -4.82 -15.64 10.01
CA GLY A 113 -5.58 -14.76 9.16
C GLY A 113 -5.06 -13.35 9.21
N GLY A 114 -5.36 -12.59 8.17
CA GLY A 114 -5.00 -11.19 8.12
C GLY A 114 -5.88 -10.36 7.22
N LEU A 115 -5.73 -9.06 7.40
CA LEU A 115 -6.46 -8.01 6.74
C LEU A 115 -5.45 -6.97 6.24
N ILE A 116 -5.56 -6.57 4.99
CA ILE A 116 -4.93 -5.35 4.48
C ILE A 116 -6.05 -4.37 4.19
N TYR A 117 -5.89 -3.13 4.64
CA TYR A 117 -6.78 -2.02 4.35
C TYR A 117 -6.00 -0.90 3.67
N HIS A 118 -6.50 -0.45 2.53
CA HIS A 118 -5.96 0.67 1.77
C HIS A 118 -7.06 1.69 1.58
N GLY A 119 -6.88 2.89 2.16
CA GLY A 119 -7.85 3.96 2.03
C GLY A 119 -7.94 4.52 0.61
N SER A 120 -8.93 5.39 0.39
CA SER A 120 -9.01 6.14 -0.87
C SER A 120 -7.77 7.01 -1.08
N GLN A 121 -7.31 7.08 -2.32
CA GLN A 121 -6.11 7.84 -2.70
C GLN A 121 -6.37 8.70 -3.94
N PRO A 122 -5.69 9.86 -4.06
CA PRO A 122 -5.78 10.67 -5.26
C PRO A 122 -5.16 9.94 -6.45
N ILE A 123 -5.72 10.15 -7.62
CA ILE A 123 -5.20 9.60 -8.88
C ILE A 123 -4.13 10.55 -9.43
N LEU A 124 -3.10 10.00 -10.07
CA LEU A 124 -2.13 10.80 -10.82
C LEU A 124 -2.78 11.34 -12.10
N SER A 125 -2.87 12.67 -12.23
CA SER A 125 -3.44 13.33 -13.42
C SER A 125 -2.44 14.29 -14.04
N PHE A 126 -2.20 14.13 -15.35
CA PHE A 126 -1.37 15.03 -16.16
C PHE A 126 -2.06 15.36 -17.50
N PRO A 127 -2.09 16.62 -17.95
CA PRO A 127 -1.87 17.90 -17.26
C PRO A 127 -3.20 18.54 -16.82
N THR A 128 -4.28 17.76 -16.73
CA THR A 128 -5.62 18.31 -16.54
C THR A 128 -5.88 18.76 -15.11
N ASN A 129 -6.70 19.79 -14.99
CA ASN A 129 -7.27 20.40 -13.79
C ASN A 129 -8.16 19.42 -12.97
N TYR A 130 -8.03 18.11 -13.15
CA TYR A 130 -8.71 17.07 -12.38
C TYR A 130 -8.08 16.95 -10.99
N LEU A 131 -8.10 18.06 -10.25
CA LEU A 131 -7.75 18.10 -8.86
C LEU A 131 -8.83 17.33 -8.08
N GLY A 132 -8.42 16.28 -7.37
CA GLY A 132 -9.29 15.58 -6.42
C GLY A 132 -10.03 14.35 -6.94
N ALA A 133 -9.70 13.84 -8.13
CA ALA A 133 -10.15 12.50 -8.52
C ALA A 133 -9.54 11.45 -7.58
N MET A 134 -10.38 10.62 -6.97
CA MET A 134 -9.99 9.59 -6.01
C MET A 134 -10.28 8.20 -6.57
N THR A 135 -9.42 7.24 -6.30
CA THR A 135 -9.80 5.83 -6.38
C THR A 135 -10.39 5.37 -5.04
N SER A 136 -11.34 4.45 -5.10
CA SER A 136 -11.97 3.88 -3.91
C SER A 136 -10.95 3.13 -3.06
N GLY A 137 -11.11 3.22 -1.74
CA GLY A 137 -10.37 2.34 -0.85
C GLY A 137 -10.81 0.88 -0.99
N TYR A 138 -9.97 -0.04 -0.53
CA TYR A 138 -10.24 -1.47 -0.57
C TYR A 138 -9.69 -2.17 0.68
N ALA A 139 -10.17 -3.39 0.89
CA ALA A 139 -9.59 -4.29 1.87
C ALA A 139 -9.51 -5.70 1.29
N THR A 140 -8.46 -6.44 1.67
CA THR A 140 -8.32 -7.85 1.32
C THR A 140 -8.13 -8.68 2.58
N VAL A 141 -8.72 -9.87 2.59
CA VAL A 141 -8.61 -10.83 3.68
C VAL A 141 -7.77 -12.01 3.20
N SER A 142 -6.90 -12.50 4.07
CA SER A 142 -6.06 -13.67 3.81
C SER A 142 -6.19 -14.67 4.95
N LEU A 143 -6.08 -15.96 4.63
CA LEU A 143 -6.09 -17.06 5.59
C LEU A 143 -4.88 -17.97 5.39
N MET A 144 -4.49 -18.64 6.46
CA MET A 144 -3.39 -19.58 6.53
C MET A 144 -3.76 -20.77 7.41
N GLY A 145 -3.43 -21.96 6.96
CA GLY A 145 -3.51 -23.19 7.75
C GLY A 145 -2.27 -24.01 7.52
N ALA A 146 -1.66 -24.51 8.59
CA ALA A 146 -0.49 -25.36 8.55
C ALA A 146 -0.59 -26.51 9.54
N TYR A 147 0.04 -27.62 9.21
CA TYR A 147 0.18 -28.78 10.08
C TYR A 147 1.63 -29.26 10.09
N SER A 148 2.20 -29.34 11.29
CA SER A 148 3.55 -29.82 11.54
C SER A 148 3.53 -31.21 12.17
N PHE A 149 4.30 -32.14 11.61
CA PHE A 149 4.45 -33.50 12.12
C PHE A 149 5.89 -33.99 11.98
N LYS A 150 6.25 -35.06 12.69
CA LYS A 150 7.59 -35.65 12.63
C LYS A 150 7.56 -37.00 11.93
N ILE A 151 8.58 -37.26 11.10
CA ILE A 151 8.88 -38.58 10.56
C ILE A 151 10.35 -38.88 10.92
N GLY A 152 10.56 -39.82 11.85
CA GLY A 152 11.88 -40.00 12.47
C GLY A 152 12.32 -38.71 13.16
N ASP A 153 13.54 -38.26 12.85
CA ASP A 153 14.10 -37.01 13.39
C ASP A 153 13.74 -35.76 12.58
N VAL A 154 13.08 -35.92 11.42
CA VAL A 154 12.75 -34.81 10.51
C VAL A 154 11.40 -34.20 10.87
N LYS A 155 11.35 -32.88 11.04
CA LYS A 155 10.09 -32.12 11.17
C LYS A 155 9.61 -31.70 9.79
N LEU A 156 8.41 -32.13 9.43
CA LEU A 156 7.72 -31.75 8.19
C LEU A 156 6.59 -30.76 8.50
N THR A 157 6.42 -29.76 7.63
CA THR A 157 5.29 -28.82 7.71
C THR A 157 4.58 -28.73 6.36
N ALA A 158 3.28 -29.01 6.34
CA ALA A 158 2.40 -28.71 5.22
C ALA A 158 1.63 -27.43 5.50
N GLN A 159 1.55 -26.51 4.55
CA GLN A 159 0.84 -25.25 4.71
C GLN A 159 0.06 -24.90 3.45
N VAL A 160 -1.12 -24.30 3.65
CA VAL A 160 -1.95 -23.69 2.62
C VAL A 160 -2.22 -22.25 3.01
N ASN A 161 -2.12 -21.35 2.03
CA ASN A 161 -2.47 -19.94 2.16
C ASN A 161 -3.52 -19.59 1.11
N VAL A 162 -4.49 -18.78 1.51
CA VAL A 162 -5.48 -18.18 0.61
C VAL A 162 -5.38 -16.67 0.74
N THR A 163 -5.00 -15.98 -0.32
CA THR A 163 -4.91 -14.52 -0.36
C THR A 163 -6.10 -13.93 -1.11
N ASN A 164 -6.55 -12.74 -0.69
CA ASN A 164 -7.76 -12.12 -1.24
C ASN A 164 -8.95 -13.10 -1.25
N LEU A 165 -9.22 -13.71 -0.08
CA LEU A 165 -10.23 -14.74 0.14
C LEU A 165 -11.62 -14.35 -0.42
N LEU A 166 -11.97 -13.07 -0.24
CA LEU A 166 -13.24 -12.48 -0.67
C LEU A 166 -13.24 -12.05 -2.13
N ASP A 167 -12.11 -12.18 -2.83
CA ASP A 167 -11.95 -11.87 -4.26
C ASP A 167 -12.39 -10.45 -4.61
N ALA A 168 -11.95 -9.52 -3.75
CA ALA A 168 -12.16 -8.11 -3.95
C ALA A 168 -11.47 -7.69 -5.24
N THR A 169 -12.20 -6.96 -6.09
CA THR A 169 -11.65 -6.28 -7.25
C THR A 169 -11.33 -4.84 -6.87
N TYR A 170 -10.06 -4.46 -7.02
CA TYR A 170 -9.56 -3.14 -6.61
C TYR A 170 -8.45 -2.66 -7.54
N TYR A 171 -8.10 -1.38 -7.44
CA TYR A 171 -6.98 -0.77 -8.17
C TYR A 171 -5.84 -0.46 -7.19
N GLY A 172 -4.61 -0.89 -7.52
CA GLY A 172 -3.43 -0.62 -6.68
C GLY A 172 -2.87 0.79 -6.92
N GLU A 173 -2.40 1.04 -8.13
CA GLU A 173 -1.99 2.37 -8.59
C GLU A 173 -2.93 2.83 -9.71
N THR A 174 -3.18 4.13 -9.81
CA THR A 174 -4.03 4.67 -10.88
C THR A 174 -3.40 5.93 -11.44
N SER A 175 -3.28 5.98 -12.77
CA SER A 175 -2.91 7.19 -13.51
C SER A 175 -3.91 7.46 -14.62
N VAL A 176 -4.04 8.74 -14.99
CA VAL A 176 -4.79 9.19 -16.16
C VAL A 176 -3.90 10.17 -16.92
N SER A 177 -3.62 9.86 -18.18
CA SER A 177 -2.97 10.78 -19.12
C SER A 177 -4.02 11.30 -20.10
N SER A 178 -4.04 12.60 -20.39
CA SER A 178 -4.96 13.16 -21.39
C SER A 178 -4.28 13.45 -22.74
N GLY A 179 -3.21 12.72 -23.08
CA GLY A 179 -2.53 12.86 -24.37
C GLY A 179 -3.24 12.15 -25.53
N SER A 180 -4.22 11.30 -25.24
CA SER A 180 -5.03 10.60 -26.23
C SER A 180 -6.43 10.46 -25.67
N ILE A 181 -7.42 11.12 -26.30
CA ILE A 181 -8.84 10.81 -26.04
C ILE A 181 -8.98 9.33 -26.38
N PRO A 182 -9.19 8.45 -25.38
CA PRO A 182 -9.30 7.04 -25.68
C PRO A 182 -10.60 6.83 -26.47
N LEU A 183 -10.58 5.95 -27.48
CA LEU A 183 -11.80 5.53 -28.16
C LEU A 183 -12.85 5.09 -27.13
N PRO A 184 -14.15 5.22 -27.41
CA PRO A 184 -15.20 4.74 -26.51
C PRO A 184 -14.90 3.31 -26.05
N GLY A 185 -14.71 3.11 -24.74
CA GLY A 185 -14.34 1.81 -24.16
C GLY A 185 -12.88 1.63 -23.74
N TYR A 186 -12.00 2.61 -23.98
CA TYR A 186 -10.61 2.59 -23.52
C TYR A 186 -10.37 3.61 -22.38
N SER A 187 -9.46 3.28 -21.45
CA SER A 187 -8.95 4.20 -20.41
C SER A 187 -7.62 4.78 -20.87
N SER A 188 -7.43 6.10 -20.81
CA SER A 188 -6.18 6.77 -21.20
C SER A 188 -5.10 6.73 -20.10
N GLY A 189 -5.12 5.71 -19.25
CA GLY A 189 -4.15 5.58 -18.17
C GLY A 189 -4.14 4.21 -17.50
N LEU A 190 -3.04 3.96 -16.77
CA LEU A 190 -2.77 2.68 -16.12
C LEU A 190 -3.68 2.53 -14.90
N ARG A 191 -4.49 1.48 -14.91
CA ARG A 191 -5.33 1.06 -13.77
C ARG A 191 -5.11 -0.44 -13.50
N PRO A 192 -3.91 -0.87 -13.09
CA PRO A 192 -3.67 -2.27 -12.77
C PRO A 192 -4.66 -2.73 -11.70
N TYR A 193 -5.41 -3.78 -12.03
CA TYR A 193 -6.20 -4.51 -11.05
C TYR A 193 -5.25 -5.16 -10.04
N GLY A 194 -5.68 -5.14 -8.79
CA GLY A 194 -5.06 -5.93 -7.74
C GLY A 194 -5.10 -7.42 -8.04
N ALA A 195 -4.24 -8.18 -7.37
CA ALA A 195 -4.22 -9.63 -7.53
C ALA A 195 -5.58 -10.24 -7.14
N PRO A 196 -6.13 -11.15 -7.97
CA PRO A 196 -7.36 -11.86 -7.65
C PRO A 196 -7.13 -12.84 -6.48
N ARG A 197 -8.17 -13.58 -6.07
CA ARG A 197 -8.00 -14.69 -5.14
C ARG A 197 -6.89 -15.64 -5.61
N ALA A 198 -6.02 -16.06 -4.68
CA ALA A 198 -4.97 -17.04 -4.98
C ALA A 198 -4.82 -18.04 -3.83
N ILE A 199 -4.49 -19.29 -4.19
CA ILE A 199 -4.27 -20.38 -3.25
C ILE A 199 -2.88 -20.93 -3.49
N MET A 200 -2.08 -21.04 -2.43
CA MET A 200 -0.72 -21.55 -2.51
C MET A 200 -0.48 -22.59 -1.43
N GLY A 201 -0.02 -23.78 -1.83
CA GLY A 201 0.43 -24.85 -0.94
C GLY A 201 1.95 -24.92 -0.87
N SER A 202 2.49 -25.30 0.27
CA SER A 202 3.92 -25.53 0.47
C SER A 202 4.19 -26.70 1.41
N LEU A 203 5.30 -27.39 1.18
CA LEU A 203 5.85 -28.42 2.07
C LEU A 203 7.29 -28.02 2.44
N SER A 204 7.63 -28.12 3.71
CA SER A 204 8.99 -27.87 4.19
C SER A 204 9.47 -28.99 5.12
N ALA A 205 10.79 -29.21 5.12
CA ALA A 205 11.47 -30.17 5.98
C ALA A 205 12.59 -29.47 6.76
N GLN A 206 12.68 -29.74 8.05
CA GLN A 206 13.78 -29.33 8.92
C GLN A 206 14.45 -30.58 9.49
N PHE A 207 15.77 -30.69 9.26
CA PHE A 207 16.65 -31.78 9.70
C PHE A 207 17.37 -31.41 10.99
#